data_AF-A0A168LQ13-F1
#
_entry.id   AF-A0A168LQ13-F1
#
_cell.length_a   1.000
_cell.length_b   1.000
_cell.length_c   1.000
_cell.angle_alpha   90.00
_cell.angle_beta   90.00
_cell.angle_gamma   90.00
#
_symmetry.space_group_name_H-M   'P 1'
#
loop_
_entity.id
_entity.type
_entity.pdbx_description
1 polymer ?
#
loop_
_entity_poly.entity_id
_entity_poly.type
_entity_poly.pdbx_seq_one_letter_code
_entity_poly.pdbx_strand_id
1 'polypeptide(L)'
;MAPLSFRFEAFKFDEICQTVALTLCPLIGKYDGIEPLCYARNVEFAGMLIFQPATLMIDLVTIGMTAVMIYHVKTKYTAVGRKEITMFFQLYLVTMLLEMLLVSNIIPSSSSLYPFFTSAHLGLGSATFWCLLLNGFVGFQFAEDGTPISLWSIRITSFTVFLIVGFVGMATFNNIGPFNYTYPIGLWVIYFIFNGACILIYLAAQLFLVSYTLDDRWPLGDITFGVLFFFTGQVIMFIFSIPLCDHMKHYLDGLFFGTTFNLLAVMMVYKYWDSITKEDLEFSIDTKHQEWQNLLVHDDTYDNEKKRIMTMPFD
;
A
#
# COMPACT_ATOMS: atom_id res chain seq x y z
N MET A 1 6.52 -4.38 -37.24
CA MET A 1 6.89 -4.83 -35.89
C MET A 1 6.32 -6.23 -35.70
N ALA A 2 7.16 -7.22 -35.41
CA ALA A 2 6.68 -8.57 -35.10
C ALA A 2 5.81 -8.51 -33.83
N PRO A 3 4.70 -9.28 -33.74
CA PRO A 3 3.95 -9.37 -32.51
C PRO A 3 4.83 -10.06 -31.47
N LEU A 4 5.35 -9.30 -30.51
CA LEU A 4 6.00 -9.86 -29.32
C LEU A 4 4.93 -10.65 -28.57
N SER A 5 4.94 -11.98 -28.74
CA SER A 5 4.11 -12.86 -27.92
C SER A 5 4.75 -12.89 -26.53
N PHE A 6 4.11 -12.22 -25.56
CA PHE A 6 4.44 -12.42 -24.15
C PHE A 6 4.35 -13.92 -23.83
N ARG A 7 5.46 -14.55 -23.42
CA ARG A 7 5.55 -15.98 -23.11
C ARG A 7 6.02 -16.14 -21.68
N PHE A 8 5.10 -15.98 -20.74
CA PHE A 8 5.38 -16.14 -19.32
C PHE A 8 6.16 -17.44 -18.99
N GLU A 9 7.48 -17.33 -18.80
CA GLU A 9 8.34 -18.42 -18.37
C GLU A 9 8.29 -18.52 -16.84
N ALA A 10 7.73 -19.62 -16.33
CA ALA A 10 7.72 -19.87 -14.90
C ALA A 10 9.16 -19.96 -14.35
N PHE A 11 9.38 -19.41 -13.16
CA PHE A 11 10.65 -19.42 -12.40
C PHE A 11 11.82 -18.62 -12.99
N LYS A 12 11.58 -17.85 -14.04
CA LYS A 12 12.53 -16.86 -14.57
C LYS A 12 11.88 -15.49 -14.66
N PHE A 13 12.71 -14.47 -14.72
CA PHE A 13 12.28 -13.08 -14.87
C PHE A 13 12.70 -12.49 -16.22
N ASP A 14 13.34 -13.26 -17.11
CA ASP A 14 13.96 -12.72 -18.32
C ASP A 14 12.97 -11.92 -19.17
N GLU A 15 11.79 -12.50 -19.46
CA GLU A 15 10.76 -11.82 -20.23
C GLU A 15 10.08 -10.68 -19.45
N ILE A 16 9.92 -10.86 -18.13
CA ILE A 16 9.30 -9.86 -17.26
C ILE A 16 10.16 -8.60 -17.25
N CYS A 17 11.48 -8.78 -17.12
CA CYS A 17 12.46 -7.69 -17.13
C CYS A 17 12.70 -7.08 -18.51
N GLN A 18 12.51 -7.85 -19.59
CA GLN A 18 12.46 -7.28 -20.94
C GLN A 18 11.20 -6.42 -21.17
N THR A 19 10.11 -6.70 -20.45
CA THR A 19 8.82 -6.01 -20.62
C THR A 19 8.68 -4.79 -19.71
N VAL A 20 9.21 -4.85 -18.48
CA VAL A 20 9.09 -3.81 -17.44
C VAL A 20 10.42 -3.62 -16.72
N ALA A 21 10.76 -2.36 -16.48
CA ALA A 21 11.92 -1.97 -15.67
C ALA A 21 11.66 -2.13 -14.16
N LEU A 22 11.59 -3.36 -13.64
CA LEU A 22 11.50 -3.59 -12.19
C LEU A 22 12.86 -3.32 -11.52
N THR A 23 12.85 -2.91 -10.25
CA THR A 23 14.10 -2.65 -9.49
C THR A 23 15.05 -3.83 -9.40
N LEU A 24 14.54 -5.06 -9.50
CA LEU A 24 15.36 -6.27 -9.45
C LEU A 24 16.05 -6.60 -10.78
N CYS A 25 15.55 -6.09 -11.91
CA CYS A 25 15.98 -6.49 -13.26
C CYS A 25 17.46 -6.23 -13.59
N PRO A 26 18.09 -5.14 -13.10
CA PRO A 26 19.53 -4.93 -13.28
C PRO A 26 20.41 -5.96 -12.57
N LEU A 27 19.87 -6.79 -11.67
CA LEU A 27 20.63 -7.70 -10.81
C LEU A 27 20.44 -9.19 -11.14
N ILE A 28 19.63 -9.52 -12.14
CA ILE A 28 19.24 -10.89 -12.43
C ILE A 28 19.33 -11.25 -13.91
N GLY A 29 19.33 -12.56 -14.21
CA GLY A 29 19.37 -13.14 -15.54
C GLY A 29 20.76 -13.18 -16.17
N LYS A 30 21.47 -12.06 -16.18
CA LYS A 30 22.83 -11.94 -16.75
C LYS A 30 23.77 -11.20 -15.81
N TYR A 31 25.08 -11.30 -16.07
CA TYR A 31 26.12 -10.60 -15.28
C TYR A 31 25.91 -9.07 -15.27
N ASP A 32 25.47 -8.49 -16.40
CA ASP A 32 25.15 -7.06 -16.52
C ASP A 32 23.64 -6.75 -16.38
N GLY A 33 22.84 -7.70 -15.87
CA GLY A 33 21.39 -7.57 -15.74
C GLY A 33 20.63 -7.66 -17.05
N ILE A 34 19.30 -7.47 -16.98
CA ILE A 34 18.40 -7.45 -18.14
C ILE A 34 17.79 -6.07 -18.29
N GLU A 35 17.97 -5.49 -19.47
CA GLU A 35 17.39 -4.20 -19.85
C GLU A 35 16.00 -4.38 -20.49
N PRO A 36 15.06 -3.45 -20.24
CA PRO A 36 13.75 -3.45 -20.88
C PRO A 36 13.85 -3.06 -22.35
N LEU A 37 13.01 -3.66 -23.20
CA LEU A 37 12.94 -3.36 -24.63
C LEU A 37 12.39 -1.96 -24.92
N CYS A 38 11.49 -1.47 -24.06
CA CYS A 38 10.91 -0.13 -24.15
C CYS A 38 10.73 0.45 -22.75
N TYR A 39 11.17 1.70 -22.56
CA TYR A 39 11.06 2.44 -21.31
C TYR A 39 10.89 3.94 -21.59
N ALA A 40 10.36 4.69 -20.62
CA ALA A 40 10.17 6.13 -20.78
C ALA A 40 11.50 6.89 -20.93
N ARG A 41 11.54 7.89 -21.80
CA ARG A 41 12.76 8.66 -22.11
C ARG A 41 13.37 9.28 -20.86
N ASN A 42 14.67 9.10 -20.71
CA ASN A 42 15.46 9.70 -19.64
C ASN A 42 15.65 11.20 -19.85
N VAL A 43 15.73 11.94 -18.75
CA VAL A 43 15.97 13.38 -18.76
C VAL A 43 17.23 13.66 -17.95
N GLU A 44 18.13 14.45 -18.52
CA GLU A 44 19.29 14.95 -17.78
C GLU A 44 18.89 16.23 -17.05
N PHE A 45 19.03 16.23 -15.72
CA PHE A 45 18.77 17.38 -14.88
C PHE A 45 19.95 17.60 -13.94
N ALA A 46 20.55 18.80 -13.99
CA ALA A 46 21.69 19.18 -13.16
C ALA A 46 22.91 18.22 -13.22
N GLY A 47 23.17 17.61 -14.39
CA GLY A 47 24.27 16.66 -14.58
C GLY A 47 24.01 15.25 -14.03
N MET A 48 22.79 14.97 -13.55
CA MET A 48 22.32 13.63 -13.22
C MET A 48 21.31 13.15 -14.26
N LEU A 49 21.45 11.91 -14.72
CA LEU A 49 20.50 11.29 -15.64
C LEU A 49 19.38 10.64 -14.81
N ILE A 50 18.20 11.25 -14.86
CA ILE A 50 17.00 10.73 -14.20
C ILE A 50 16.34 9.72 -15.12
N PHE A 51 16.22 8.49 -14.62
CA PHE A 51 15.52 7.42 -15.33
C PHE A 51 14.01 7.56 -15.10
N GLN A 52 13.21 7.35 -16.15
CA GLN A 52 11.74 7.33 -16.09
C GLN A 52 11.10 8.48 -15.27
N PRO A 53 11.25 9.75 -15.68
CA PRO A 53 10.73 10.89 -14.91
C PRO A 53 9.21 10.89 -14.73
N ALA A 54 8.45 10.26 -15.65
CA ALA A 54 7.01 10.13 -15.53
C ALA A 54 6.61 9.28 -14.31
N THR A 55 7.26 8.13 -14.11
CA THR A 55 7.01 7.24 -12.96
C THR A 55 7.44 7.90 -11.66
N LEU A 56 8.59 8.59 -11.66
CA LEU A 56 9.05 9.38 -10.52
C LEU A 56 8.00 10.38 -10.03
N MET A 57 7.30 11.07 -10.93
CA MET A 57 6.22 11.99 -10.55
C MET A 57 5.05 11.27 -9.87
N ILE A 58 4.70 10.07 -10.31
CA ILE A 58 3.65 9.26 -9.67
C ILE A 58 4.12 8.73 -8.32
N ASP A 59 5.40 8.37 -8.16
CA ASP A 59 5.94 7.96 -6.87
C ASP A 59 5.84 9.10 -5.85
N LEU A 60 6.15 10.34 -6.26
CA LEU A 60 6.00 11.53 -5.41
C LEU A 60 4.53 11.77 -5.01
N VAL A 61 3.60 11.63 -5.96
CA VAL A 61 2.16 11.70 -5.66
C VAL A 61 1.74 10.58 -4.72
N THR A 62 2.25 9.37 -4.91
CA THR A 62 1.96 8.20 -4.08
C THR A 62 2.42 8.40 -2.64
N ILE A 63 3.65 8.91 -2.46
CA ILE A 63 4.21 9.26 -1.15
C ILE A 63 3.34 10.34 -0.48
N GLY A 64 3.00 11.41 -1.20
CA GLY A 64 2.15 12.49 -0.70
C GLY A 64 0.77 12.02 -0.26
N MET A 65 0.08 11.26 -1.13
CA MET A 65 -1.24 10.70 -0.82
C MET A 65 -1.20 9.70 0.33
N THR A 66 -0.16 8.87 0.42
CA THR A 66 0.03 7.95 1.55
C THR A 66 0.23 8.70 2.86
N ALA A 67 0.99 9.79 2.86
CA ALA A 67 1.16 10.63 4.05
C ALA A 67 -0.16 11.27 4.50
N VAL A 68 -0.99 11.74 3.55
CA VAL A 68 -2.33 12.28 3.83
C VAL A 68 -3.24 11.21 4.42
N MET A 69 -3.25 9.98 3.88
CA MET A 69 -4.01 8.86 4.44
C MET A 69 -3.57 8.55 5.88
N ILE A 70 -2.26 8.46 6.14
CA ILE A 70 -1.72 8.25 7.50
C ILE A 70 -2.19 9.35 8.46
N TYR A 71 -2.19 10.61 8.01
CA TYR A 71 -2.69 11.72 8.81
C TYR A 71 -4.17 11.53 9.18
N HIS A 72 -5.03 11.25 8.21
CA HIS A 72 -6.46 11.04 8.47
C HIS A 72 -6.74 9.85 9.38
N VAL A 73 -6.07 8.71 9.20
CA VAL A 73 -6.19 7.55 10.10
C VAL A 73 -5.85 7.94 11.54
N LYS A 74 -4.77 8.72 11.75
CA LYS A 74 -4.34 9.16 13.08
C LYS A 74 -5.27 10.20 13.72
N THR A 75 -6.01 10.97 12.93
CA THR A 75 -6.98 11.94 13.46
C THR A 75 -8.24 11.29 14.04
N LYS A 76 -8.54 10.03 13.69
CA LYS A 76 -9.64 9.28 14.32
C LYS A 76 -9.25 8.82 15.73
N TYR A 77 -10.09 9.02 16.73
CA TYR A 77 -9.76 8.73 18.14
C TYR A 77 -10.12 7.30 18.59
N THR A 78 -11.22 6.73 18.11
CA THR A 78 -11.81 5.47 18.60
C THR A 78 -11.94 4.37 17.54
N ALA A 79 -11.36 4.57 16.34
CA ALA A 79 -11.48 3.61 15.24
C ALA A 79 -10.77 2.28 15.52
N VAL A 80 -11.47 1.19 15.23
CA VAL A 80 -10.98 -0.19 15.34
C VAL A 80 -9.86 -0.44 14.32
N GLY A 81 -8.77 -1.08 14.73
CA GLY A 81 -7.62 -1.44 13.90
C GLY A 81 -6.77 -0.24 13.49
N ARG A 82 -6.96 0.93 14.10
CA ARG A 82 -6.29 2.18 13.69
C ARG A 82 -4.76 2.07 13.72
N LYS A 83 -4.19 1.44 14.75
CA LYS A 83 -2.72 1.35 14.90
C LYS A 83 -2.14 0.33 13.94
N GLU A 84 -2.88 -0.74 13.69
CA GLU A 84 -2.57 -1.86 12.80
C GLU A 84 -2.56 -1.40 11.33
N ILE A 85 -3.60 -0.70 10.89
CA ILE A 85 -3.67 -0.18 9.51
C ILE A 85 -2.67 0.94 9.26
N THR A 86 -2.39 1.76 10.29
CA THR A 86 -1.33 2.78 10.21
C THR A 86 0.01 2.14 9.90
N MET A 87 0.31 0.96 10.48
CA MET A 87 1.56 0.24 10.21
C MET A 87 1.63 -0.22 8.75
N PHE A 88 0.52 -0.69 8.16
CA PHE A 88 0.46 -1.02 6.73
C PHE A 88 0.82 0.20 5.86
N PHE A 89 0.18 1.35 6.09
CA PHE A 89 0.48 2.56 5.32
C PHE A 89 1.90 3.08 5.55
N GLN A 90 2.46 2.92 6.75
CA GLN A 90 3.86 3.26 7.02
C GLN A 90 4.83 2.36 6.25
N LEU A 91 4.58 1.05 6.18
CA LEU A 91 5.39 0.13 5.36
C LEU A 91 5.26 0.46 3.87
N TYR A 92 4.05 0.75 3.40
CA TYR A 92 3.83 1.18 2.02
C TYR A 92 4.57 2.48 1.69
N LEU A 93 4.55 3.47 2.59
CA LEU A 93 5.29 4.73 2.44
C LEU A 93 6.80 4.50 2.30
N VAL A 94 7.38 3.66 3.16
CA VAL A 94 8.83 3.35 3.10
C VAL A 94 9.17 2.54 1.84
N THR A 95 8.29 1.62 1.43
CA THR A 95 8.44 0.86 0.17
C THR A 95 8.49 1.82 -1.02
N MET A 96 7.55 2.76 -1.11
CA MET A 96 7.48 3.75 -2.20
C MET A 96 8.65 4.74 -2.18
N LEU A 97 9.15 5.11 -1.00
CA LEU A 97 10.38 5.91 -0.90
C LEU A 97 11.59 5.16 -1.48
N LEU A 98 11.72 3.86 -1.23
CA LEU A 98 12.80 3.06 -1.83
C LEU A 98 12.60 2.84 -3.33
N GLU A 99 11.37 2.56 -3.77
CA GLU A 99 11.02 2.43 -5.19
C GLU A 99 11.44 3.70 -5.94
N MET A 100 11.05 4.87 -5.43
CA MET A 100 11.41 6.17 -6.00
C MET A 100 12.93 6.31 -6.18
N LEU A 101 13.74 5.94 -5.17
CA LEU A 101 15.20 6.04 -5.22
C LEU A 101 15.84 5.08 -6.24
N LEU A 102 15.26 3.89 -6.40
CA LEU A 102 15.78 2.83 -7.27
C LEU A 102 15.35 3.02 -8.73
N VAL A 103 14.07 3.31 -8.97
CA VAL A 103 13.49 3.50 -10.31
C VAL A 103 14.01 4.77 -10.96
N SER A 104 14.14 5.87 -10.22
CA SER A 104 14.67 7.13 -10.80
C SER A 104 16.18 7.14 -11.05
N ASN A 105 16.88 6.04 -10.69
CA ASN A 105 18.32 5.89 -10.79
C ASN A 105 19.10 6.94 -9.96
N ILE A 106 18.48 7.49 -8.90
CA ILE A 106 19.18 8.30 -7.88
C ILE A 106 20.26 7.45 -7.21
N ILE A 107 19.96 6.19 -6.94
CA ILE A 107 20.96 5.17 -6.61
C ILE A 107 21.30 4.46 -7.92
N PRO A 108 22.49 4.68 -8.50
CA PRO A 108 22.82 4.12 -9.79
C PRO A 108 22.95 2.59 -9.70
N SER A 109 22.46 1.88 -10.71
CA SER A 109 22.54 0.40 -10.79
C SER A 109 23.97 -0.14 -10.78
N SER A 110 24.96 0.67 -11.20
CA SER A 110 26.39 0.34 -11.13
C SER A 110 27.00 0.45 -9.74
N SER A 111 26.29 1.05 -8.77
CA SER A 111 26.79 1.18 -7.40
C SER A 111 26.74 -0.14 -6.66
N SER A 112 27.76 -0.40 -5.84
CA SER A 112 27.78 -1.54 -4.92
C SER A 112 26.65 -1.50 -3.88
N LEU A 113 26.01 -0.35 -3.69
CA LEU A 113 24.86 -0.18 -2.79
C LEU A 113 23.54 -0.65 -3.41
N TYR A 114 23.43 -0.71 -4.74
CA TYR A 114 22.18 -1.01 -5.43
C TYR A 114 21.57 -2.38 -5.03
N PRO A 115 22.34 -3.48 -4.89
CA PRO A 115 21.82 -4.75 -4.40
C PRO A 115 21.26 -4.71 -2.97
N PHE A 116 21.85 -3.88 -2.09
CA PHE A 116 21.38 -3.71 -0.71
C PHE A 116 20.03 -3.00 -0.65
N PHE A 117 19.88 -1.90 -1.39
CA PHE A 117 18.61 -1.18 -1.44
C PHE A 117 17.54 -1.99 -2.18
N THR A 118 17.89 -2.69 -3.25
CA THR A 118 16.95 -3.54 -4.00
C THR A 118 16.45 -4.70 -3.16
N SER A 119 17.33 -5.39 -2.42
CA SER A 119 16.90 -6.47 -1.52
C SER A 119 16.03 -5.95 -0.37
N ALA A 120 16.36 -4.79 0.19
CA ALA A 120 15.51 -4.12 1.19
C ALA A 120 14.14 -3.74 0.62
N HIS A 121 14.09 -3.22 -0.62
CA HIS A 121 12.85 -2.88 -1.31
C HIS A 121 11.95 -4.12 -1.51
N LEU A 122 12.51 -5.23 -1.99
CA LEU A 122 11.76 -6.49 -2.16
C LEU A 122 11.26 -7.06 -0.82
N GLY A 123 12.08 -6.93 0.24
CA GLY A 123 11.70 -7.29 1.59
C GLY A 123 10.54 -6.45 2.12
N LEU A 124 10.59 -5.13 1.93
CA LEU A 124 9.54 -4.20 2.37
C LEU A 124 8.25 -4.40 1.58
N GLY A 125 8.34 -4.65 0.27
CA GLY A 125 7.18 -4.99 -0.56
C GLY A 125 6.48 -6.24 -0.03
N SER A 126 7.22 -7.30 0.24
CA SER A 126 6.65 -8.56 0.76
C SER A 126 6.12 -8.41 2.19
N ALA A 127 6.81 -7.63 3.04
CA ALA A 127 6.32 -7.28 4.38
C ALA A 127 5.04 -6.44 4.33
N THR A 128 4.87 -5.59 3.32
CA THR A 128 3.65 -4.79 3.12
C THR A 128 2.46 -5.69 2.77
N PHE A 129 2.64 -6.67 1.87
CA PHE A 129 1.60 -7.66 1.56
C PHE A 129 1.26 -8.55 2.76
N TRP A 130 2.26 -8.99 3.52
CA TRP A 130 2.06 -9.73 4.75
C TRP A 130 1.29 -8.92 5.82
N CYS A 131 1.67 -7.66 6.00
CA CYS A 131 0.99 -6.74 6.92
C CYS A 131 -0.47 -6.49 6.49
N LEU A 132 -0.74 -6.36 5.19
CA LEU A 132 -2.10 -6.24 4.65
C LEU A 132 -2.95 -7.47 5.00
N LEU A 133 -2.40 -8.67 4.81
CA LEU A 133 -3.06 -9.93 5.18
C LEU A 133 -3.39 -9.97 6.67
N LEU A 134 -2.46 -9.62 7.55
CA LEU A 134 -2.70 -9.63 8.99
C LEU A 134 -3.74 -8.59 9.41
N ASN A 135 -3.71 -7.40 8.80
CA ASN A 135 -4.76 -6.39 8.99
C ASN A 135 -6.15 -6.93 8.64
N GLY A 136 -6.23 -7.77 7.60
CA GLY A 136 -7.48 -8.42 7.22
C GLY A 136 -8.07 -9.35 8.30
N PHE A 137 -7.23 -9.93 9.15
CA PHE A 137 -7.68 -10.78 10.26
C PHE A 137 -8.12 -9.98 11.50
N VAL A 138 -7.75 -8.70 11.62
CA VAL A 138 -8.15 -7.85 12.75
C VAL A 138 -9.67 -7.69 12.82
N GLY A 139 -10.34 -7.62 11.66
CA GLY A 139 -11.81 -7.52 11.61
C GLY A 139 -12.55 -8.74 12.18
N PHE A 140 -11.89 -9.91 12.28
CA PHE A 140 -12.46 -11.11 12.89
C PHE A 140 -12.28 -11.17 14.42
N GLN A 141 -11.63 -10.16 15.01
CA GLN A 141 -11.38 -10.07 16.46
C GLN A 141 -10.64 -11.29 17.04
N PHE A 142 -9.81 -11.99 16.24
CA PHE A 142 -8.97 -13.11 16.74
C PHE A 142 -7.98 -12.67 17.83
N ALA A 143 -7.49 -11.44 17.73
CA ALA A 143 -6.80 -10.74 18.79
C ALA A 143 -7.58 -9.46 19.06
N GLU A 144 -7.81 -9.15 20.34
CA GLU A 144 -8.44 -7.89 20.73
C GLU A 144 -7.65 -6.72 20.13
N ASP A 145 -8.35 -5.86 19.41
CA ASP A 145 -7.79 -4.71 18.73
C ASP A 145 -7.07 -3.77 19.71
N GLY A 146 -5.93 -3.20 19.29
CA GLY A 146 -5.16 -2.28 20.11
C GLY A 146 -4.43 -2.92 21.29
N THR A 147 -4.59 -4.23 21.54
CA THR A 147 -3.78 -4.94 22.53
C THR A 147 -2.31 -4.95 22.13
N PRO A 148 -1.38 -4.95 23.11
CA PRO A 148 0.04 -5.06 22.82
C PRO A 148 0.34 -6.35 22.04
N ILE A 149 -0.40 -7.43 22.28
CA ILE A 149 -0.22 -8.71 21.58
C ILE A 149 -0.52 -8.56 20.08
N SER A 150 -1.66 -7.95 19.71
CA SER A 150 -2.00 -7.64 18.31
C SER A 150 -0.87 -6.85 17.65
N LEU A 151 -0.47 -5.72 18.23
CA LEU A 151 0.52 -4.82 17.64
C LEU A 151 1.90 -5.44 17.51
N TRP A 152 2.39 -6.13 18.53
CA TRP A 152 3.71 -6.77 18.49
C TRP A 152 3.73 -7.98 17.55
N SER A 153 2.61 -8.71 17.42
CA SER A 153 2.52 -9.82 16.46
C SER A 153 2.69 -9.33 15.02
N ILE A 154 1.99 -8.26 14.62
CA ILE A 154 2.09 -7.69 13.27
C ILE A 154 3.49 -7.11 13.04
N ARG A 155 4.07 -6.41 14.02
CA ARG A 155 5.42 -5.84 13.95
C ARG A 155 6.50 -6.90 13.76
N ILE A 156 6.53 -7.90 14.63
CA ILE A 156 7.59 -8.92 14.63
C ILE A 156 7.48 -9.80 13.38
N THR A 157 6.27 -10.22 13.01
CA THR A 157 6.10 -11.09 11.83
C THR A 157 6.39 -10.34 10.53
N SER A 158 5.93 -9.10 10.37
CA SER A 158 6.27 -8.29 9.19
C SER A 158 7.76 -7.99 9.11
N PHE A 159 8.41 -7.70 10.24
CA PHE A 159 9.87 -7.50 10.29
C PHE A 159 10.63 -8.79 9.94
N THR A 160 10.12 -9.94 10.37
CA THR A 160 10.70 -11.25 10.03
C THR A 160 10.57 -11.54 8.54
N VAL A 161 9.41 -11.28 7.92
CA VAL A 161 9.22 -11.39 6.47
C VAL A 161 10.17 -10.46 5.72
N PHE A 162 10.31 -9.21 6.18
CA PHE A 162 11.28 -8.26 5.62
C PHE A 162 12.72 -8.83 5.63
N LEU A 163 13.18 -9.37 6.77
CA LEU A 163 14.52 -9.93 6.89
C LEU A 163 14.71 -11.19 6.04
N ILE A 164 13.73 -12.10 6.01
CA ILE A 164 13.81 -13.34 5.24
C ILE A 164 13.88 -13.02 3.74
N VAL A 165 12.97 -12.19 3.24
CA VAL A 165 12.93 -11.86 1.81
C VAL A 165 14.12 -10.98 1.42
N GLY A 166 14.54 -10.04 2.26
CA GLY A 166 15.76 -9.26 2.05
C GLY A 166 17.01 -10.14 1.99
N PHE A 167 17.12 -11.13 2.89
CA PHE A 167 18.21 -12.10 2.85
C PHE A 167 18.18 -12.96 1.57
N VAL A 168 17.02 -13.47 1.18
CA VAL A 168 16.87 -14.26 -0.06
C VAL A 168 17.25 -13.42 -1.29
N GLY A 169 16.83 -12.15 -1.34
CA GLY A 169 17.22 -11.21 -2.39
C GLY A 169 18.74 -11.02 -2.44
N MET A 170 19.34 -10.65 -1.31
CA MET A 170 20.79 -10.44 -1.18
C MET A 170 21.61 -11.70 -1.53
N ALA A 171 21.18 -12.87 -1.06
CA ALA A 171 21.82 -14.14 -1.35
C ALA A 171 21.72 -14.48 -2.85
N THR A 172 20.62 -14.14 -3.51
CA THR A 172 20.44 -14.39 -4.94
C THR A 172 21.33 -13.49 -5.79
N PHE A 173 21.44 -12.20 -5.46
CA PHE A 173 22.29 -11.26 -6.21
C PHE A 173 23.77 -11.61 -6.11
N ASN A 174 24.22 -12.14 -4.95
CA ASN A 174 25.61 -12.53 -4.73
C ASN A 174 25.93 -14.01 -5.03
N ASN A 175 24.97 -14.78 -5.55
CA ASN A 175 25.08 -16.24 -5.76
C ASN A 175 25.54 -17.04 -4.52
N ILE A 176 24.97 -16.74 -3.36
CA ILE A 176 25.34 -17.42 -2.12
C ILE A 176 24.54 -18.72 -2.01
N GLY A 177 25.24 -19.85 -1.95
CA GLY A 177 24.65 -21.16 -1.68
C GLY A 177 23.73 -21.65 -2.80
N PRO A 178 22.47 -22.05 -2.52
CA PRO A 178 21.54 -22.55 -3.54
C PRO A 178 20.91 -21.44 -4.40
N PHE A 179 21.15 -20.17 -4.06
CA PHE A 179 20.57 -19.02 -4.76
C PHE A 179 21.47 -18.59 -5.91
N ASN A 180 20.89 -18.30 -7.08
CA ASN A 180 21.62 -17.92 -8.29
C ASN A 180 20.86 -16.85 -9.06
N TYR A 181 21.55 -15.80 -9.54
CA TYR A 181 20.93 -14.71 -10.28
C TYR A 181 20.40 -15.14 -11.66
N THR A 182 20.95 -16.18 -12.28
CA THR A 182 20.51 -16.72 -13.59
C THR A 182 19.20 -17.48 -13.49
N TYR A 183 18.98 -18.18 -12.37
CA TYR A 183 17.74 -18.92 -12.10
C TYR A 183 17.21 -18.56 -10.71
N PRO A 184 16.65 -17.35 -10.55
CA PRO A 184 16.24 -16.82 -9.24
C PRO A 184 14.88 -17.40 -8.79
N ILE A 185 14.78 -18.73 -8.71
CA ILE A 185 13.54 -19.46 -8.41
C ILE A 185 12.92 -19.01 -7.09
N GLY A 186 13.73 -18.86 -6.03
CA GLY A 186 13.25 -18.46 -4.70
C GLY A 186 12.62 -17.07 -4.70
N LEU A 187 13.27 -16.11 -5.35
CA LEU A 187 12.74 -14.75 -5.54
C LEU A 187 11.44 -14.76 -6.33
N TRP A 188 11.36 -15.56 -7.40
CA TRP A 188 10.15 -15.68 -8.23
C TRP A 188 8.96 -16.22 -7.43
N VAL A 189 9.18 -17.27 -6.64
CA VAL A 189 8.14 -17.85 -5.77
C VAL A 189 7.66 -16.83 -4.74
N ILE A 190 8.57 -16.09 -4.10
CA ILE A 190 8.18 -15.06 -3.13
C ILE A 190 7.39 -13.94 -3.82
N TYR A 191 7.91 -13.43 -4.94
CA TYR A 191 7.36 -12.27 -5.63
C TYR A 191 5.94 -12.53 -6.16
N PHE A 192 5.69 -13.69 -6.77
CA PHE A 192 4.39 -14.00 -7.37
C PHE A 192 3.50 -14.87 -6.48
N ILE A 193 4.01 -15.98 -5.96
CA ILE A 193 3.17 -16.95 -5.24
C ILE A 193 2.89 -16.47 -3.83
N PHE A 194 3.93 -16.12 -3.05
CA PHE A 194 3.73 -15.72 -1.66
C PHE A 194 2.96 -14.40 -1.54
N ASN A 195 3.39 -13.36 -2.26
CA ASN A 195 2.67 -12.07 -2.25
C ASN A 195 1.27 -12.19 -2.85
N GLY A 196 1.11 -12.93 -3.95
CA GLY A 196 -0.20 -13.21 -4.54
C GLY A 196 -1.13 -13.95 -3.58
N ALA A 197 -0.64 -14.96 -2.87
CA ALA A 197 -1.40 -15.68 -1.85
C ALA A 197 -1.82 -14.77 -0.70
N CYS A 198 -0.94 -13.85 -0.25
CA CYS A 198 -1.29 -12.88 0.80
C CYS A 198 -2.50 -12.02 0.40
N ILE A 199 -2.51 -11.50 -0.82
CA ILE A 199 -3.61 -10.71 -1.36
C ILE A 199 -4.88 -11.55 -1.50
N LEU A 200 -4.78 -12.75 -2.06
CA LEU A 200 -5.96 -13.62 -2.27
C LEU A 200 -6.62 -14.01 -0.94
N ILE A 201 -5.82 -14.37 0.07
CA ILE A 201 -6.33 -14.69 1.42
C ILE A 201 -6.96 -13.44 2.05
N TYR A 202 -6.32 -12.27 1.94
CA TYR A 202 -6.87 -11.01 2.41
C TYR A 202 -8.24 -10.72 1.78
N LEU A 203 -8.35 -10.83 0.46
CA LEU A 203 -9.60 -10.58 -0.28
C LEU A 203 -10.69 -11.57 0.12
N ALA A 204 -10.38 -12.86 0.20
CA ALA A 204 -11.33 -13.87 0.65
C ALA A 204 -11.83 -13.59 2.08
N ALA A 205 -10.93 -13.21 2.97
CA ALA A 205 -11.25 -12.85 4.35
C ALA A 205 -12.16 -11.61 4.41
N GLN A 206 -11.87 -10.55 3.66
CA GLN A 206 -12.70 -9.33 3.65
C GLN A 206 -14.08 -9.58 3.02
N LEU A 207 -14.15 -10.33 1.92
CA LEU A 207 -15.42 -10.69 1.30
C LEU A 207 -16.29 -11.51 2.24
N PHE A 208 -15.69 -12.45 2.98
CA PHE A 208 -16.41 -13.23 3.99
C PHE A 208 -16.92 -12.34 5.13
N LEU A 209 -16.06 -11.50 5.70
CA LEU A 209 -16.43 -10.59 6.80
C LEU A 209 -17.58 -9.67 6.40
N VAL A 210 -17.48 -8.99 5.26
CA VAL A 210 -18.53 -8.06 4.83
C VAL A 210 -19.82 -8.81 4.45
N SER A 211 -19.71 -10.02 3.90
CA SER A 211 -20.89 -10.75 3.42
C SER A 211 -21.69 -11.45 4.51
N TYR A 212 -21.05 -11.85 5.60
CA TYR A 212 -21.66 -12.67 6.65
C TYR A 212 -21.75 -11.96 8.00
N THR A 213 -20.91 -10.96 8.26
CA THR A 213 -20.85 -10.28 9.57
C THR A 213 -21.45 -8.89 9.54
N LEU A 214 -21.32 -8.14 8.43
CA LEU A 214 -21.81 -6.77 8.34
C LEU A 214 -23.18 -6.69 7.66
N ASP A 215 -24.04 -5.83 8.22
CA ASP A 215 -25.34 -5.50 7.63
C ASP A 215 -25.21 -4.49 6.46
N ASP A 216 -24.26 -3.54 6.56
CA ASP A 216 -23.97 -2.60 5.47
C ASP A 216 -23.10 -3.24 4.39
N ARG A 217 -23.62 -3.26 3.16
CA ARG A 217 -22.98 -3.83 1.97
C ARG A 217 -22.17 -2.80 1.18
N TRP A 218 -22.23 -1.52 1.54
CA TRP A 218 -21.44 -0.47 0.88
C TRP A 218 -19.93 -0.80 0.75
N PRO A 219 -19.26 -1.39 1.77
CA PRO A 219 -17.84 -1.74 1.68
C PRO A 219 -17.49 -2.77 0.59
N LEU A 220 -18.46 -3.54 0.08
CA LEU A 220 -18.24 -4.45 -1.06
C LEU A 220 -17.86 -3.70 -2.34
N GLY A 221 -18.38 -2.49 -2.51
CA GLY A 221 -18.01 -1.61 -3.62
C GLY A 221 -16.52 -1.24 -3.55
N ASP A 222 -16.03 -0.88 -2.37
CA ASP A 222 -14.63 -0.51 -2.17
C ASP A 222 -13.68 -1.68 -2.47
N ILE A 223 -14.03 -2.88 -2.00
CA ILE A 223 -13.26 -4.11 -2.31
C ILE A 223 -13.25 -4.37 -3.82
N THR A 224 -14.41 -4.27 -4.48
CA THR A 224 -14.54 -4.55 -5.91
C THR A 224 -13.70 -3.59 -6.75
N PHE A 225 -13.79 -2.28 -6.49
CA PHE A 225 -12.95 -1.29 -7.17
C PHE A 225 -11.46 -1.46 -6.86
N GLY A 226 -11.11 -1.82 -5.62
CA GLY A 226 -9.73 -2.12 -5.24
C GLY A 226 -9.13 -3.27 -6.04
N VAL A 227 -9.88 -4.39 -6.18
CA VAL A 227 -9.46 -5.55 -6.99
C VAL A 227 -9.36 -5.18 -8.47
N LEU A 228 -10.33 -4.44 -9.00
CA LEU A 228 -10.32 -4.00 -10.39
C LEU A 228 -9.10 -3.12 -10.69
N PHE A 229 -8.80 -2.12 -9.85
CA PHE A 229 -7.62 -1.28 -10.04
C PHE A 229 -6.33 -2.08 -9.93
N PHE A 230 -6.17 -2.92 -8.90
CA PHE A 230 -4.98 -3.73 -8.75
C PHE A 230 -4.77 -4.67 -9.94
N PHE A 231 -5.79 -5.46 -10.31
CA PHE A 231 -5.70 -6.39 -11.42
C PHE A 231 -5.41 -5.68 -12.76
N THR A 232 -6.09 -4.57 -13.02
CA THR A 232 -5.86 -3.76 -14.23
C THR A 232 -4.44 -3.21 -14.26
N GLY A 233 -3.93 -2.73 -13.13
CA GLY A 233 -2.55 -2.26 -12.99
C GLY A 233 -1.53 -3.35 -13.30
N GLN A 234 -1.69 -4.55 -12.73
CA GLN A 234 -0.79 -5.69 -12.97
C GLN A 234 -0.84 -6.16 -14.44
N VAL A 235 -2.02 -6.22 -15.05
CA VAL A 235 -2.19 -6.59 -16.46
C VAL A 235 -1.55 -5.57 -17.39
N ILE A 236 -1.78 -4.27 -17.16
CA ILE A 236 -1.17 -3.21 -17.96
C ILE A 236 0.35 -3.26 -17.84
N MET A 237 0.86 -3.40 -16.62
CA MET A 237 2.29 -3.44 -16.35
C MET A 237 2.94 -4.66 -17.00
N PHE A 238 2.47 -5.89 -16.73
CA PHE A 238 3.17 -7.09 -17.19
C PHE A 238 2.86 -7.52 -18.63
N ILE A 239 1.68 -7.21 -19.17
CA ILE A 239 1.27 -7.70 -20.51
C ILE A 239 1.34 -6.59 -21.55
N PHE A 240 0.90 -5.37 -21.21
CA PHE A 240 0.73 -4.29 -22.19
C PHE A 240 1.82 -3.21 -22.14
N SER A 241 2.88 -3.35 -21.34
CA SER A 241 3.93 -2.32 -21.20
C SER A 241 4.59 -1.94 -22.53
N ILE A 242 5.10 -2.92 -23.29
CA ILE A 242 5.77 -2.67 -24.59
C ILE A 242 4.84 -1.98 -25.60
N PRO A 243 3.64 -2.53 -25.93
CA PRO A 243 2.78 -1.88 -26.90
C PRO A 243 2.33 -0.48 -26.44
N LEU A 244 2.09 -0.26 -25.14
CA LEU A 244 1.76 1.07 -24.63
C LEU A 244 2.92 2.05 -24.78
N CYS A 245 4.14 1.62 -24.47
CA CYS A 245 5.34 2.44 -24.58
C CYS A 245 5.60 2.89 -26.04
N ASP A 246 5.40 1.99 -27.00
CA ASP A 246 5.49 2.32 -28.44
C ASP A 246 4.41 3.32 -28.87
N HIS A 247 3.15 3.10 -28.45
CA HIS A 247 2.04 4.00 -28.79
C HIS A 247 2.20 5.39 -28.16
N MET A 248 2.76 5.45 -26.95
CA MET A 248 3.03 6.70 -26.23
C MET A 248 4.37 7.33 -26.62
N LYS A 249 5.03 6.87 -27.69
CA LYS A 249 6.31 7.40 -28.20
C LYS A 249 7.38 7.52 -27.11
N HIS A 250 7.45 6.54 -26.21
CA HIS A 250 8.40 6.50 -25.09
C HIS A 250 8.25 7.67 -24.10
N TYR A 251 7.08 8.30 -24.00
CA TYR A 251 6.79 9.28 -22.93
C TYR A 251 6.27 8.62 -21.66
N LEU A 252 5.46 7.56 -21.79
CA LEU A 252 4.91 6.76 -20.70
C LEU A 252 5.22 5.28 -20.97
N ASP A 253 5.33 4.51 -19.90
CA ASP A 253 5.54 3.07 -19.95
C ASP A 253 4.56 2.33 -19.04
N GLY A 254 4.63 0.99 -19.03
CA GLY A 254 3.76 0.17 -18.19
C GLY A 254 3.99 0.38 -16.68
N LEU A 255 5.18 0.81 -16.26
CA LEU A 255 5.50 1.05 -14.86
C LEU A 255 4.72 2.26 -14.33
N PHE A 256 4.65 3.36 -15.10
CA PHE A 256 3.82 4.53 -14.76
C PHE A 256 2.36 4.16 -14.47
N PHE A 257 1.73 3.37 -15.36
CA PHE A 257 0.34 2.94 -15.16
C PHE A 257 0.23 1.93 -14.01
N GLY A 258 1.17 0.99 -13.90
CA GLY A 258 1.22 0.04 -12.79
C GLY A 258 1.24 0.73 -11.43
N THR A 259 2.15 1.68 -11.22
CA THR A 259 2.24 2.47 -9.98
C THR A 259 0.97 3.28 -9.73
N THR A 260 0.41 3.91 -10.76
CA THR A 260 -0.83 4.69 -10.64
C THR A 260 -2.00 3.83 -10.16
N PHE A 261 -2.23 2.68 -10.81
CA PHE A 261 -3.31 1.77 -10.45
C PHE A 261 -3.08 1.07 -9.10
N ASN A 262 -1.82 0.80 -8.73
CA ASN A 262 -1.47 0.31 -7.39
C ASN A 262 -1.80 1.34 -6.30
N LEU A 263 -1.48 2.63 -6.52
CA LEU A 263 -1.89 3.71 -5.62
C LEU A 263 -3.42 3.74 -5.47
N LEU A 264 -4.17 3.71 -6.58
CA LEU A 264 -5.63 3.68 -6.55
C LEU A 264 -6.17 2.48 -5.77
N ALA A 265 -5.58 1.29 -5.92
CA ALA A 265 -5.95 0.11 -5.15
C ALA A 265 -5.72 0.31 -3.64
N VAL A 266 -4.57 0.87 -3.24
CA VAL A 266 -4.26 1.18 -1.83
C VAL A 266 -5.21 2.25 -1.27
N MET A 267 -5.61 3.24 -2.08
CA MET A 267 -6.65 4.20 -1.70
C MET A 267 -8.01 3.53 -1.45
N MET A 268 -8.35 2.48 -2.20
CA MET A 268 -9.56 1.71 -1.95
C MET A 268 -9.45 0.88 -0.67
N VAL A 269 -8.27 0.37 -0.31
CA VAL A 269 -8.04 -0.26 1.01
C VAL A 269 -8.27 0.74 2.15
N TYR A 270 -7.80 1.99 1.99
CA TYR A 270 -8.08 3.06 2.94
C TYR A 270 -9.59 3.35 3.05
N LYS A 271 -10.28 3.53 1.92
CA LYS A 271 -11.73 3.79 1.90
C LYS A 271 -12.54 2.65 2.51
N TYR A 272 -12.14 1.41 2.23
CA TYR A 272 -12.73 0.22 2.84
C TYR A 272 -12.61 0.27 4.37
N TRP A 273 -11.40 0.50 4.90
CA TRP A 273 -11.17 0.63 6.35
C TRP A 273 -11.96 1.80 6.95
N ASP A 274 -11.99 2.94 6.27
CA ASP A 274 -12.75 4.11 6.70
C ASP A 274 -14.26 3.83 6.75
N SER A 275 -14.78 3.07 5.78
CA SER A 275 -16.20 2.73 5.68
C SER A 275 -16.69 1.79 6.78
N ILE A 276 -15.84 0.87 7.26
CA ILE A 276 -16.20 -0.05 8.35
C ILE A 276 -15.97 0.56 9.74
N THR A 277 -15.40 1.77 9.84
CA THR A 277 -15.08 2.48 11.10
C THR A 277 -15.84 3.82 11.23
N LYS A 278 -17.08 3.88 10.74
CA LYS A 278 -17.88 5.12 10.64
C LYS A 278 -18.50 5.60 11.97
N GLU A 279 -18.69 4.73 12.96
CA GLU A 279 -19.54 5.00 14.13
C GLU A 279 -18.97 6.01 15.14
N ASP A 280 -17.72 6.44 15.00
CA ASP A 280 -17.04 7.26 16.01
C ASP A 280 -17.31 8.77 15.95
N LEU A 281 -17.75 9.29 14.80
CA LEU A 281 -17.94 10.74 14.63
C LEU A 281 -19.28 11.23 15.21
N GLU A 282 -20.31 10.40 15.27
CA GLU A 282 -21.64 10.77 15.81
C GLU A 282 -21.59 11.06 17.31
N PHE A 283 -20.81 10.29 18.08
CA PHE A 283 -20.70 10.49 19.53
C PHE A 283 -20.02 11.81 19.92
N SER A 284 -19.24 12.42 19.02
CA SER A 284 -18.59 13.72 19.26
C SER A 284 -19.51 14.93 19.00
N ILE A 285 -20.59 14.74 18.24
CA ILE A 285 -21.60 15.78 17.97
C ILE A 285 -22.71 15.75 19.02
N ASP A 286 -23.02 14.57 19.56
CA ASP A 286 -24.04 14.41 20.61
C ASP A 286 -23.62 15.01 21.96
N THR A 287 -22.31 15.04 22.28
CA THR A 287 -21.82 15.73 23.49
C THR A 287 -22.13 17.23 23.45
N LYS A 288 -22.02 17.84 22.26
CA LYS A 288 -22.32 19.27 22.08
C LYS A 288 -23.82 19.54 22.16
N HIS A 289 -24.67 18.64 21.64
CA HIS A 289 -26.13 18.74 21.80
C HIS A 289 -26.56 18.59 23.27
N GLN A 290 -25.94 17.67 24.02
CA GLN A 290 -26.18 17.51 25.46
C GLN A 290 -25.77 18.77 26.26
N GLU A 291 -24.65 19.41 25.94
CA GLU A 291 -24.26 20.68 26.59
C GLU A 291 -25.27 21.80 26.35
N TRP A 292 -25.76 21.99 25.11
CA TRP A 292 -26.79 23.00 24.83
C TRP A 292 -28.12 22.70 25.52
N GLN A 293 -28.53 21.43 25.58
CA GLN A 293 -29.74 21.04 26.31
C GLN A 293 -29.62 21.31 27.81
N ASN A 294 -28.47 21.03 28.42
CA ASN A 294 -28.24 21.29 29.83
C ASN A 294 -28.21 22.80 30.16
N LEU A 295 -27.69 23.63 29.26
CA LEU A 295 -27.70 25.09 29.41
C LEU A 295 -29.12 25.66 29.31
N LEU A 296 -29.95 25.16 28.39
CA LEU A 296 -31.36 25.58 28.27
C LEU A 296 -32.17 25.21 29.52
N VAL A 297 -31.97 24.00 30.05
CA VAL A 297 -32.64 23.56 31.30
C VAL A 297 -32.22 24.43 32.49
N HIS A 298 -30.94 24.82 32.57
CA HIS A 298 -30.46 25.71 33.63
C HIS A 298 -31.07 27.12 33.52
N ASP A 299 -31.17 27.68 32.31
CA ASP A 299 -31.74 29.02 32.08
C ASP A 299 -33.24 29.04 32.43
N ASP A 300 -34.00 28.01 32.03
CA ASP A 300 -35.42 27.85 32.38
C ASP A 300 -35.64 27.72 33.89
N THR A 301 -34.76 26.99 34.61
CA THR A 301 -34.86 26.92 36.08
C THR A 301 -34.58 28.27 36.75
N TYR A 302 -33.61 29.04 36.25
CA TYR A 302 -33.24 30.33 36.82
C TYR A 302 -34.34 31.37 36.62
N ASP A 303 -34.98 31.39 35.45
CA ASP A 303 -36.07 32.31 35.13
C ASP A 303 -37.36 31.98 35.91
N ASN A 304 -37.64 30.68 36.13
CA ASN A 304 -38.75 30.24 36.97
C ASN A 304 -38.55 30.56 38.45
N GLU A 305 -37.32 30.44 38.96
CA GLU A 305 -36.99 30.80 40.34
C GLU A 305 -37.07 32.32 40.57
N LYS A 306 -36.59 33.13 39.61
CA LYS A 306 -36.70 34.59 39.64
C LYS A 306 -38.16 35.07 39.62
N LYS A 307 -39.03 34.46 38.82
CA LYS A 307 -40.49 34.75 38.85
C LYS A 307 -41.14 34.37 40.17
N ARG A 308 -40.70 33.27 40.79
CA ARG A 308 -41.22 32.82 42.09
C ARG A 308 -40.83 33.79 43.22
N ILE A 309 -39.62 34.35 43.19
CA ILE A 309 -39.16 35.35 44.16
C ILE A 309 -39.87 36.70 43.98
N MET A 310 -40.15 37.12 42.73
CA MET A 310 -40.89 38.37 42.45
C MET A 310 -42.38 38.32 42.80
N THR A 311 -42.96 37.14 42.99
CA THR A 311 -44.40 36.96 43.27
C THR A 311 -44.70 36.63 44.74
N MET A 312 -43.68 36.59 45.61
CA MET A 312 -43.89 36.46 47.04
C MET A 312 -44.51 37.74 47.61
N PRO A 313 -45.67 37.66 48.29
CA PRO A 313 -46.20 38.81 49.01
C PRO A 313 -45.24 39.17 50.15
N PHE A 314 -44.83 40.45 50.19
CA PHE A 314 -44.14 41.03 51.34
C PHE A 314 -45.18 41.20 52.46
N ASP A 315 -45.17 40.29 53.44
CA ASP A 315 -45.84 40.47 54.72
C ASP A 315 -45.07 41.44 55.62
#